data_AF-A0A956MMC7-F1
#
_entry.id   AF-A0A956MMC7-F1
#
_cell.length_a   1.000
_cell.length_b   1.000
_cell.length_c   1.000
_cell.angle_alpha   90.00
_cell.angle_beta   90.00
_cell.angle_gamma   90.00
#
_symmetry.space_group_name_H-M   'P 1'
#
loop_
_entity.id
_entity.type
_entity.pdbx_description
1 polymer ?
#
loop_
_entity_poly.entity_id
_entity_poly.type
_entity_poly.pdbx_seq_one_letter_code
_entity_poly.pdbx_strand_id
1 'polypeptide(L)'
;MMTRILRAITRNEAQTHPAAPDPRLRGRRYAIPFDRVWSAATLLADEGLPGWRVQTWNDRDGIIQAEARGGFLRRTDDVIIRITLDETAQTRVDLTSRSRSGGVDFGTNARRITTFLEALDAKLGATPAQILDAGAGRRPPSPPIGLRA
;
A
#
# COMPACT_ATOMS: atom_id res chain seq x y z
N MET A 1 24.73 -17.69 16.99
CA MET A 1 24.80 -16.65 15.94
C MET A 1 24.13 -17.14 14.65
N MET A 2 22.80 -17.33 14.60
CA MET A 2 22.08 -17.66 13.34
C MET A 2 20.53 -17.49 13.40
N THR A 3 19.98 -16.66 14.29
CA THR A 3 18.53 -16.61 14.57
C THR A 3 17.79 -15.39 13.98
N ARG A 4 18.28 -14.79 12.88
CA ARG A 4 17.60 -13.64 12.22
C ARG A 4 17.24 -13.84 10.75
N ILE A 5 17.76 -14.88 10.09
CA ILE A 5 17.58 -15.05 8.63
C ILE A 5 16.34 -15.91 8.30
N LEU A 6 15.95 -16.85 9.15
CA LEU A 6 14.82 -17.77 8.87
C LEU A 6 13.42 -17.20 9.16
N ARG A 7 13.29 -16.08 9.88
CA ARG A 7 11.97 -15.46 10.18
C ARG A 7 11.38 -14.65 9.03
N ALA A 8 12.18 -14.30 8.02
CA ALA A 8 11.70 -13.60 6.83
C ALA A 8 11.11 -14.54 5.76
N ILE A 9 11.37 -15.86 5.87
CA ILE A 9 11.02 -16.86 4.85
C ILE A 9 9.60 -17.44 5.08
N THR A 10 8.97 -17.16 6.23
CA THR A 10 7.65 -17.73 6.61
C THR A 10 6.52 -16.73 6.78
N ARG A 11 6.76 -15.41 6.62
CA ARG A 11 5.65 -14.44 6.71
C ARG A 11 4.95 -14.32 5.37
N ASN A 12 3.85 -15.06 5.22
CA ASN A 12 2.83 -14.83 4.19
C ASN A 12 2.00 -13.58 4.46
N GLU A 13 2.65 -12.54 4.99
CA GLU A 13 2.03 -11.30 5.41
C GLU A 13 3.05 -10.17 5.27
N ALA A 14 2.61 -9.06 4.70
CA ALA A 14 3.30 -7.79 4.74
C ALA A 14 2.36 -6.75 5.36
N GLN A 15 2.94 -5.80 6.09
CA GLN A 15 2.21 -4.72 6.73
C GLN A 15 3.01 -3.43 6.59
N THR A 16 2.32 -2.31 6.41
CA THR A 16 2.96 -1.01 6.46
C THR A 16 3.36 -0.65 7.89
N HIS A 17 4.53 -0.04 8.04
CA HIS A 17 4.97 0.45 9.34
C HIS A 17 5.75 1.76 9.16
N PRO A 18 5.56 2.79 10.01
CA PRO A 18 6.31 4.06 9.89
C PRO A 18 7.83 3.84 9.84
N ALA A 19 8.34 2.96 10.69
CA ALA A 19 9.76 2.59 10.76
C ALA A 19 10.16 1.39 9.89
N ALA A 20 9.37 1.04 8.86
CA ALA A 20 9.72 -0.08 7.98
C ALA A 20 11.12 0.12 7.35
N PRO A 21 12.03 -0.88 7.41
CA PRO A 21 13.34 -0.79 6.78
C PRO A 21 13.26 -0.62 5.25
N ASP A 22 12.28 -1.27 4.60
CA ASP A 22 11.91 -0.99 3.21
C ASP A 22 11.02 0.25 3.18
N PRO A 23 11.47 1.40 2.62
CA PRO A 23 10.66 2.62 2.57
C PRO A 23 9.36 2.45 1.80
N ARG A 24 9.28 1.47 0.89
CA ARG A 24 8.07 1.20 0.11
C ARG A 24 6.96 0.57 0.96
N LEU A 25 7.31 -0.05 2.09
CA LEU A 25 6.37 -0.55 3.09
C LEU A 25 6.10 0.45 4.22
N ARG A 26 6.38 1.74 3.99
CA ARG A 26 5.85 2.80 4.85
C ARG A 26 4.51 3.23 4.27
N GLY A 27 3.52 3.41 5.15
CA GLY A 27 2.19 3.90 4.78
C GLY A 27 2.25 5.29 4.16
N ARG A 28 1.09 5.87 3.89
CA ARG A 28 1.00 7.24 3.38
C ARG A 28 0.37 8.13 4.43
N ARG A 29 0.85 9.36 4.48
CA ARG A 29 0.29 10.42 5.30
C ARG A 29 0.07 11.61 4.39
N TYR A 30 -1.18 11.98 4.22
CA TYR A 30 -1.61 12.94 3.22
C TYR A 30 -2.10 14.23 3.87
N ALA A 31 -1.66 15.36 3.32
CA ALA A 31 -2.32 16.66 3.47
C ALA A 31 -3.51 16.78 2.52
N ILE A 32 -4.37 15.75 2.54
CA ILE A 32 -5.57 15.63 1.71
C ILE A 32 -6.70 15.19 2.65
N PRO A 33 -7.91 15.78 2.57
CA PRO A 33 -9.02 15.44 3.44
C PRO A 33 -9.40 13.96 3.40
N PHE A 34 -9.82 13.43 4.54
CA PHE A 34 -10.20 12.02 4.73
C PHE A 34 -11.16 11.53 3.65
N ASP A 35 -12.27 12.23 3.42
CA ASP A 35 -13.33 11.81 2.48
C ASP A 35 -12.81 11.60 1.06
N ARG A 36 -11.84 12.43 0.63
CA ARG A 36 -11.24 12.31 -0.70
C ARG A 36 -10.33 11.10 -0.79
N VAL A 37 -9.55 10.83 0.27
CA VAL A 37 -8.68 9.64 0.35
C VAL A 37 -9.53 8.37 0.46
N TRP A 38 -10.58 8.38 1.29
CA TRP A 38 -11.53 7.30 1.46
C TRP A 38 -12.21 6.91 0.15
N SER A 39 -12.76 7.90 -0.57
CA SER A 39 -13.43 7.68 -1.85
C SER A 39 -12.47 7.14 -2.90
N ALA A 40 -11.25 7.69 -2.98
CA ALA A 40 -10.23 7.22 -3.92
C ALA A 40 -9.77 5.79 -3.61
N ALA A 41 -9.53 5.48 -2.33
CA ALA A 41 -9.08 4.17 -1.89
C ALA A 41 -10.14 3.09 -2.12
N THR A 42 -11.41 3.39 -1.82
CA THR A 42 -12.53 2.45 -2.05
C THR A 42 -12.68 2.14 -3.54
N LEU A 43 -12.71 3.17 -4.39
CA LEU A 43 -12.81 2.99 -5.84
C LEU A 43 -11.61 2.22 -6.41
N LEU A 44 -10.41 2.50 -5.90
CA LEU A 44 -9.20 1.80 -6.34
C LEU A 44 -9.21 0.31 -5.93
N ALA A 45 -9.67 0.01 -4.71
CA ALA A 45 -9.75 -1.35 -4.19
C ALA A 45 -10.85 -2.19 -4.86
N ASP A 46 -11.91 -1.55 -5.35
CA ASP A 46 -13.05 -2.26 -5.95
C ASP A 46 -12.90 -2.43 -7.47
N GLU A 47 -12.46 -1.38 -8.17
CA GLU A 47 -12.48 -1.34 -9.64
C GLU A 47 -11.14 -0.95 -10.26
N GLY A 48 -10.28 -0.24 -9.52
CA GLY A 48 -9.07 0.36 -10.08
C GLY A 48 -7.85 -0.57 -10.17
N LEU A 49 -7.88 -1.74 -9.52
CA LEU A 49 -6.78 -2.72 -9.53
C LEU A 49 -7.25 -4.10 -10.02
N PRO A 50 -6.59 -4.68 -11.05
CA PRO A 50 -6.96 -6.00 -11.54
C PRO A 50 -6.92 -7.08 -10.46
N GLY A 51 -8.00 -7.85 -10.36
CA GLY A 51 -8.11 -8.98 -9.42
C GLY A 51 -8.39 -8.59 -7.97
N TRP A 52 -8.56 -7.30 -7.67
CA TRP A 52 -9.05 -6.86 -6.37
C TRP A 52 -10.58 -6.86 -6.35
N ARG A 53 -11.15 -7.02 -5.15
CA ARG A 53 -12.59 -6.89 -4.90
C ARG A 53 -12.83 -6.54 -3.45
N VAL A 54 -13.60 -5.48 -3.20
CA VAL A 54 -13.96 -5.13 -1.83
C VAL A 54 -14.97 -6.14 -1.28
N GLN A 55 -14.75 -6.60 -0.06
CA GLN A 55 -15.65 -7.50 0.67
C GLN A 55 -16.55 -6.70 1.62
N THR A 56 -15.96 -5.73 2.32
CA THR A 56 -16.68 -4.84 3.22
C THR A 56 -15.89 -3.54 3.40
N TRP A 57 -16.61 -2.47 3.72
CA TRP A 57 -16.04 -1.21 4.18
C TRP A 57 -16.79 -0.73 5.42
N ASN A 58 -16.10 0.03 6.27
CA ASN A 58 -16.65 0.73 7.41
C ASN A 58 -15.93 2.08 7.51
N ASP A 59 -16.60 3.12 7.06
CA ASP A 59 -16.08 4.50 7.01
C ASP A 59 -15.89 5.10 8.41
N ARG A 60 -16.80 4.80 9.35
CA ARG A 60 -16.69 5.22 10.75
C ARG A 60 -15.40 4.72 11.40
N ASP A 61 -15.02 3.47 11.14
CA ASP A 61 -13.78 2.89 11.67
C ASP A 61 -12.58 3.07 10.72
N GLY A 62 -12.82 3.61 9.52
CA GLY A 62 -11.79 3.83 8.52
C GLY A 62 -11.18 2.54 7.98
N ILE A 63 -11.97 1.49 7.80
CA ILE A 63 -11.49 0.16 7.37
C ILE A 63 -12.12 -0.25 6.04
N ILE A 64 -11.27 -0.64 5.08
CA ILE A 64 -11.68 -1.32 3.85
C ILE A 64 -11.04 -2.70 3.85
N GLN A 65 -11.85 -3.76 3.68
CA GLN A 65 -11.38 -5.12 3.54
C GLN A 65 -11.60 -5.58 2.09
N ALA A 66 -10.54 -6.02 1.44
CA ALA A 66 -10.57 -6.49 0.07
C ALA A 66 -9.90 -7.85 -0.07
N GLU A 67 -10.35 -8.61 -1.06
CA GLU A 67 -9.60 -9.75 -1.56
C GLU A 67 -8.80 -9.31 -2.77
N ALA A 68 -7.56 -9.79 -2.89
CA ALA A 68 -6.75 -9.60 -4.08
C ALA A 68 -6.28 -10.95 -4.62
N ARG A 69 -6.66 -11.23 -5.87
CA ARG A 69 -6.28 -12.43 -6.61
C ARG A 69 -5.21 -12.07 -7.62
N GLY A 70 -4.09 -12.80 -7.64
CA GLY A 70 -3.03 -12.50 -8.59
C GLY A 70 -1.93 -13.56 -8.68
N GLY A 71 -1.32 -13.63 -9.87
CA GLY A 71 -0.15 -14.45 -10.16
C GLY A 71 -0.45 -15.86 -10.67
N PHE A 72 0.62 -16.52 -11.14
CA PHE A 72 0.61 -17.86 -11.75
C PHE A 72 0.01 -18.97 -10.86
N LEU A 73 -0.05 -18.74 -9.54
CA LEU A 73 -0.49 -19.71 -8.55
C LEU A 73 -1.96 -19.57 -8.09
N ARG A 74 -2.77 -18.67 -8.71
CA ARG A 74 -4.20 -18.47 -8.40
C ARG A 74 -4.50 -18.29 -6.89
N ARG A 75 -3.58 -17.69 -6.11
CA ARG A 75 -3.78 -17.46 -4.68
C ARG A 75 -4.72 -16.28 -4.44
N THR A 76 -5.47 -16.37 -3.33
CA THR A 76 -6.28 -15.27 -2.81
C THR A 76 -5.63 -14.75 -1.53
N ASP A 77 -5.38 -13.45 -1.50
CA ASP A 77 -4.79 -12.76 -0.37
C ASP A 77 -5.80 -11.75 0.17
N ASP A 78 -5.88 -11.64 1.50
CA ASP A 78 -6.68 -10.66 2.20
C ASP A 78 -5.89 -9.35 2.34
N VAL A 79 -6.52 -8.24 1.99
CA VAL A 79 -5.96 -6.90 2.14
C VAL A 79 -6.86 -6.08 3.05
N ILE A 80 -6.27 -5.51 4.10
CA ILE A 80 -6.93 -4.57 4.99
C ILE A 80 -6.27 -3.21 4.79
N ILE A 81 -7.08 -2.21 4.44
CA ILE A 81 -6.68 -0.82 4.29
C ILE A 81 -7.29 -0.06 5.45
N ARG A 82 -6.45 0.59 6.24
CA ARG A 82 -6.87 1.46 7.34
C ARG A 82 -6.60 2.91 6.97
N ILE A 83 -7.62 3.74 7.04
CA ILE A 83 -7.58 5.17 6.76
C ILE A 83 -8.02 5.87 8.04
N THR A 84 -7.21 6.78 8.57
CA THR A 84 -7.51 7.48 9.83
C THR A 84 -7.03 8.93 9.76
N LEU A 85 -7.51 9.78 10.66
CA LEU A 85 -6.86 11.04 10.96
C LEU A 85 -5.83 10.80 12.06
N ASP A 86 -4.60 11.27 11.86
CA ASP A 86 -3.56 11.22 12.88
C ASP A 86 -3.67 12.36 13.90
N GLU A 87 -2.75 12.42 14.85
CA GLU A 87 -2.69 13.44 15.90
C GLU A 87 -2.54 14.88 15.39
N THR A 88 -2.15 15.06 14.12
CA THR A 88 -2.01 16.35 13.43
C THR A 88 -3.13 16.61 12.41
N ALA A 89 -4.22 15.83 12.49
CA ALA A 89 -5.36 15.88 11.58
C ALA A 89 -4.99 15.64 10.09
N GLN A 90 -3.92 14.89 9.82
CA GLN A 90 -3.55 14.46 8.48
C GLN A 90 -4.11 13.07 8.20
N THR A 91 -4.44 12.79 6.94
CA THR A 91 -5.03 11.49 6.59
C THR A 91 -3.94 10.44 6.44
N ARG A 92 -3.94 9.47 7.35
CA ARG A 92 -3.03 8.33 7.37
C ARG A 92 -3.66 7.13 6.66
N VAL A 93 -2.88 6.46 5.81
CA VAL A 93 -3.24 5.21 5.13
C VAL A 93 -2.20 4.14 5.42
N ASP A 94 -2.64 3.06 6.04
CA ASP A 94 -1.84 1.88 6.34
C ASP A 94 -2.49 0.62 5.75
N LEU A 95 -1.68 -0.36 5.35
CA LEU A 95 -2.13 -1.58 4.71
C LEU A 95 -1.55 -2.82 5.39
N THR A 96 -2.35 -3.87 5.42
CA THR A 96 -1.91 -5.24 5.72
C THR A 96 -2.34 -6.13 4.57
N SER A 97 -1.44 -6.94 4.02
CA SER A 97 -1.73 -7.92 2.96
C SER A 97 -1.25 -9.29 3.43
N ARG A 98 -2.16 -10.27 3.49
CA ARG A 98 -1.90 -11.61 4.02
C ARG A 98 -2.44 -12.68 3.10
N SER A 99 -1.65 -13.72 2.83
CA SER A 99 -2.14 -14.86 2.04
C SER A 99 -3.01 -15.80 2.88
N ARG A 100 -4.11 -16.27 2.29
CA ARG A 100 -4.96 -17.33 2.88
C ARG A 100 -4.29 -18.70 2.83
N SER A 101 -3.44 -18.92 1.83
CA SER A 101 -2.70 -20.16 1.63
C SER A 101 -1.33 -20.13 2.32
N GLY A 102 -0.92 -21.27 2.88
CA GLY A 102 0.47 -21.49 3.32
C GLY A 102 1.46 -21.48 2.13
N GLY A 103 2.75 -21.30 2.41
CA GLY A 103 3.82 -21.25 1.40
C GLY A 103 4.77 -20.09 1.59
N VAL A 104 5.58 -19.77 0.58
CA VAL A 104 6.46 -18.59 0.56
C VAL A 104 5.84 -17.55 -0.37
N ASP A 105 5.68 -16.32 0.12
CA ASP A 105 5.06 -15.20 -0.60
C ASP A 105 5.95 -14.57 -1.69
N PHE A 106 7.27 -14.75 -1.60
CA PHE A 106 8.28 -14.13 -2.49
C PHE A 106 8.09 -12.60 -2.65
N GLY A 107 7.54 -11.94 -1.62
CA GLY A 107 7.27 -10.50 -1.63
C GLY A 107 6.09 -10.09 -2.50
N THR A 108 5.12 -10.97 -2.76
CA THR A 108 3.89 -10.64 -3.49
C THR A 108 3.02 -9.69 -2.66
N ASN A 109 2.86 -9.94 -1.36
CA ASN A 109 2.14 -9.04 -0.45
C ASN A 109 2.80 -7.66 -0.37
N ALA A 110 4.14 -7.62 -0.31
CA ALA A 110 4.88 -6.36 -0.31
C ALA A 110 4.63 -5.58 -1.62
N ARG A 111 4.77 -6.23 -2.77
CA ARG A 111 4.47 -5.63 -4.09
C ARG A 111 3.04 -5.13 -4.18
N ARG A 112 2.09 -5.86 -3.61
CA ARG A 112 0.68 -5.48 -3.61
C ARG A 112 0.44 -4.19 -2.82
N ILE A 113 1.01 -4.10 -1.62
CA ILE A 113 0.97 -2.87 -0.81
C ILE A 113 1.55 -1.70 -1.61
N THR A 114 2.71 -1.87 -2.22
CA THR A 114 3.36 -0.79 -2.96
C THR A 114 2.55 -0.34 -4.16
N THR A 115 2.02 -1.28 -4.95
CA THR A 115 1.18 -0.97 -6.11
C THR A 115 -0.08 -0.22 -5.71
N PHE A 116 -0.74 -0.61 -4.61
CA PHE A 116 -1.91 0.12 -4.13
C PHE A 116 -1.56 1.56 -3.72
N LEU A 117 -0.50 1.75 -2.93
CA LEU A 117 -0.09 3.09 -2.47
C LEU A 117 0.30 4.01 -3.63
N GLU A 118 1.01 3.49 -4.63
CA GLU A 118 1.38 4.25 -5.83
C GLU A 118 0.17 4.63 -6.68
N ALA A 119 -0.78 3.70 -6.85
CA ALA A 119 -2.01 3.98 -7.57
C ALA A 119 -2.92 4.96 -6.81
N LEU A 120 -2.92 4.93 -5.47
CA LEU A 120 -3.63 5.90 -4.64
C LEU A 120 -2.99 7.30 -4.77
N ASP A 121 -1.66 7.40 -4.71
CA ASP A 121 -0.93 8.64 -4.95
C ASP A 121 -1.33 9.26 -6.31
N ALA A 122 -1.36 8.43 -7.36
CA ALA A 122 -1.76 8.86 -8.71
C ALA A 122 -3.23 9.26 -8.81
N LYS A 123 -4.15 8.46 -8.23
CA LYS A 123 -5.60 8.73 -8.23
C LYS A 123 -5.94 10.04 -7.52
N LEU A 124 -5.22 10.37 -6.47
CA LEU A 124 -5.38 11.62 -5.73
C LEU A 124 -4.76 12.82 -6.44
N GLY A 125 -3.87 12.60 -7.42
CA GLY A 125 -3.01 13.64 -7.97
C GLY A 125 -2.08 14.23 -6.89
N ALA A 126 -1.66 13.40 -5.93
CA ALA A 126 -0.93 13.85 -4.76
C ALA A 126 0.47 14.35 -5.16
N THR A 127 0.74 15.63 -4.87
CA THR A 127 2.08 16.20 -5.05
C THR A 127 3.02 15.74 -3.92
N PRO A 128 4.35 15.79 -4.11
CA PRO A 128 5.30 15.47 -3.04
C PRO A 128 5.07 16.28 -1.75
N ALA A 129 4.63 17.55 -1.86
CA ALA A 129 4.32 18.39 -0.71
C ALA A 129 3.08 17.92 0.07
N GLN A 130 2.18 17.17 -0.57
CA GLN A 130 0.97 16.63 0.04
C GLN A 130 1.17 15.21 0.59
N ILE A 131 2.33 14.57 0.38
CA ILE A 131 2.68 13.28 0.95
C ILE A 131 3.75 13.52 2.02
N LEU A 132 3.31 13.70 3.26
CA LEU A 132 4.11 14.25 4.35
C LEU A 132 5.23 13.30 4.81
N ASP A 133 4.99 11.98 4.70
CA ASP A 133 5.95 10.95 5.10
C ASP A 133 6.68 10.32 3.88
N ALA A 134 6.71 10.97 2.71
CA ALA A 134 7.41 10.46 1.51
C ALA A 134 8.94 10.35 1.66
N GLY A 135 9.50 10.67 2.83
CA GLY A 135 10.93 10.73 3.10
C GLY A 135 11.63 9.36 3.14
N ALA A 136 12.46 9.14 2.11
CA ALA A 136 13.75 8.41 2.10
C ALA A 136 13.93 7.36 0.97
N GLY A 137 13.13 7.36 -0.09
CA GLY A 137 13.28 6.35 -1.16
C GLY A 137 12.87 6.71 -2.58
N ARG A 138 12.29 7.90 -2.86
CA ARG A 138 12.02 8.27 -4.26
C ARG A 138 13.32 8.67 -4.96
N ARG A 139 13.81 7.84 -5.87
CA ARG A 139 14.63 8.32 -6.98
C ARG A 139 13.74 9.30 -7.77
N PRO A 140 14.19 10.53 -8.06
CA PRO A 140 13.43 11.44 -8.92
C PRO A 140 13.17 10.76 -10.28
N PRO A 141 12.08 11.10 -10.99
CA PRO A 141 11.88 10.59 -12.35
C PRO A 141 13.10 10.94 -13.18
N SER A 142 13.65 9.95 -13.90
CA SER A 142 14.74 10.19 -14.84
C SER A 142 14.30 11.29 -15.83
N PRO A 143 15.16 12.27 -16.14
CA PRO A 143 14.85 13.23 -17.19
C PRO A 143 14.59 12.48 -18.51
N PRO A 144 13.75 13.02 -19.40
CA PRO A 144 13.52 12.40 -20.70
C PRO A 144 14.85 12.19 -21.43
N ILE A 145 15.05 10.97 -21.95
CA ILE A 145 16.23 10.64 -22.75
C ILE A 145 16.09 11.37 -24.09
N GLY A 146 16.92 12.40 -24.28
CA GLY A 146 16.98 13.24 -25.49
C GLY A 146 16.69 14.70 -25.13
N LEU A 147 17.65 15.62 -25.19
CA LEU A 147 18.36 16.01 -26.40
C LEU A 147 19.80 16.38 -26.03
N ARG A 148 20.80 15.68 -26.59
CA ARG A 148 22.15 16.23 -26.69
C ARG A 148 22.10 17.29 -27.78
N ALA A 149 22.54 18.49 -27.44
CA ALA A 149 22.83 19.57 -28.38
C ALA A 149 23.91 19.13 -29.38
#